data_AF-A0AAW5FGC3-F1
#
_entry.id   AF-A0AAW5FGC3-F1
#
_cell.length_a   1.000
_cell.length_b   1.000
_cell.length_c   1.000
_cell.angle_alpha   90.00
_cell.angle_beta   90.00
_cell.angle_gamma   90.00
#
_symmetry.space_group_name_H-M   'P 1'
#
loop_
_entity.id
_entity.type
_entity.pdbx_description
1 polymer ?
#
loop_
_entity_poly.entity_id
_entity_poly.type
_entity_poly.pdbx_seq_one_letter_code
_entity_poly.pdbx_strand_id
1 'polypeptide(L)'
;MQIEANQTGCPACGSSALMLFPVFHHMICAYVGPEYDFTPNIAGYTCPKCCRDIVSADPACEIVGTSARCTRCWVEMVVSPACAPAGL
;
A
#
# COMPACT_ATOMS: atom_id res chain seq x y z
N MET A 1 -1.06 4.04 -11.95
CA MET A 1 -1.16 5.51 -11.94
C MET A 1 -0.41 6.04 -10.73
N GLN A 2 0.10 7.27 -10.71
CA GLN A 2 0.86 7.82 -9.58
C GLN A 2 0.26 9.14 -9.13
N ILE A 3 0.22 9.38 -7.82
CA ILE A 3 -0.27 10.63 -7.20
C ILE A 3 0.72 11.12 -6.14
N GLU A 4 0.73 12.42 -5.87
CA GLU A 4 1.54 12.98 -4.79
C GLU A 4 0.91 12.72 -3.41
N ALA A 5 1.73 12.66 -2.35
CA ALA A 5 1.26 12.40 -0.99
C ALA A 5 0.22 13.43 -0.47
N ASN A 6 0.25 14.66 -0.99
CA ASN A 6 -0.70 15.72 -0.63
C ASN A 6 -1.87 15.84 -1.62
N GLN A 7 -1.95 14.97 -2.64
CA GLN A 7 -3.01 15.02 -3.63
C GLN A 7 -4.31 14.46 -3.04
N THR A 8 -5.36 15.27 -3.08
CA THR A 8 -6.65 14.93 -2.47
C THR A 8 -7.68 14.39 -3.47
N GLY A 9 -7.46 14.56 -4.77
CA GLY A 9 -8.41 14.19 -5.82
C GLY A 9 -7.94 13.02 -6.68
N CYS A 10 -8.86 12.11 -6.99
CA CYS A 10 -8.67 11.02 -7.93
C CYS A 10 -8.43 11.59 -9.34
N PRO A 11 -7.24 11.40 -9.95
CA PRO A 11 -6.96 11.85 -11.31
C PRO A 11 -7.84 11.21 -12.39
N ALA A 12 -8.52 10.09 -12.10
CA ALA A 12 -9.38 9.42 -13.08
C ALA A 12 -10.82 9.96 -13.10
N CYS A 13 -11.39 10.32 -11.94
CA CYS A 13 -12.81 10.72 -11.84
C CYS A 13 -13.06 12.04 -11.10
N GLY A 14 -12.01 12.71 -10.63
CA GLY A 14 -12.10 13.98 -9.89
C GLY A 14 -12.62 13.86 -8.45
N SER A 15 -13.10 12.69 -8.00
CA SER A 15 -13.59 12.51 -6.63
C SER A 15 -12.47 12.63 -5.61
N SER A 16 -12.76 13.25 -4.46
CA SER A 16 -11.87 13.28 -3.29
C SER A 16 -11.90 12.00 -2.45
N ALA A 17 -12.61 10.97 -2.89
CA ALA A 17 -12.77 9.72 -2.15
C ALA A 17 -11.60 8.76 -2.42
N LEU A 18 -10.40 9.17 -2.01
CA LEU A 18 -9.19 8.34 -2.02
C LEU A 18 -8.99 7.68 -0.66
N MET A 19 -8.75 6.36 -0.66
CA MET A 19 -8.37 5.59 0.53
C MET A 19 -6.93 5.14 0.38
N LEU A 20 -6.12 5.32 1.43
CA LEU A 20 -4.70 4.97 1.45
C LEU A 20 -4.49 3.61 2.10
N PHE A 21 -3.52 2.85 1.58
CA PHE A 21 -3.13 1.55 2.09
C PHE A 21 -1.61 1.41 2.09
N PRO A 22 -1.00 0.84 3.14
CA PRO A 22 0.42 0.54 3.12
C PRO A 22 0.71 -0.52 2.05
N VAL A 23 1.92 -0.46 1.48
CA VAL A 23 2.45 -1.46 0.57
C VAL A 23 3.41 -2.34 1.34
N PHE A 24 3.06 -3.62 1.46
CA PHE A 24 3.87 -4.63 2.12
C PHE A 24 4.83 -5.28 1.13
N HIS A 25 6.05 -5.53 1.60
CA HIS A 25 7.03 -6.37 0.95
C HIS A 25 7.28 -7.60 1.84
N HIS A 26 6.82 -8.77 1.39
CA HIS A 26 7.13 -10.03 2.05
C HIS A 26 8.44 -10.59 1.51
N MET A 27 9.54 -10.33 2.23
CA MET A 27 10.92 -10.57 1.80
C MET A 27 11.23 -12.05 1.52
N ILE A 28 10.58 -12.99 2.23
CA ILE A 28 10.80 -14.44 2.02
C ILE A 28 10.47 -14.85 0.58
N CYS A 29 9.46 -14.24 -0.04
CA CYS A 29 9.01 -14.60 -1.38
C CYS A 29 9.07 -13.44 -2.38
N ALA A 30 9.53 -12.26 -1.96
CA ALA A 30 9.58 -11.01 -2.72
C ALA A 30 8.22 -10.59 -3.32
N TYR A 31 7.09 -10.93 -2.68
CA TYR A 31 5.79 -10.37 -3.08
C TYR A 31 5.69 -8.95 -2.53
N VAL A 32 5.37 -8.00 -3.41
CA VAL A 32 5.16 -6.59 -3.07
C VAL A 32 3.76 -6.22 -3.52
N GLY A 33 2.94 -5.75 -2.59
CA GLY A 33 1.55 -5.41 -2.88
C GLY A 33 0.93 -4.55 -1.78
N PRO A 34 -0.18 -3.87 -2.08
CA PRO A 34 -0.98 -3.20 -1.06
C PRO A 34 -1.47 -4.17 0.01
N GLU A 35 -1.67 -3.69 1.23
CA GLU A 35 -2.18 -4.49 2.36
C GLU A 35 -3.42 -5.32 2.01
N TYR A 36 -4.34 -4.78 1.20
CA TYR A 36 -5.58 -5.47 0.82
C TYR A 36 -5.39 -6.69 -0.08
N ASP A 37 -4.19 -6.93 -0.63
CA ASP A 37 -3.86 -8.18 -1.32
C ASP A 37 -3.56 -9.32 -0.35
N PHE A 38 -3.22 -9.00 0.90
CA PHE A 38 -2.84 -9.97 1.91
C PHE A 38 -4.09 -10.37 2.71
N THR A 39 -4.35 -11.67 2.82
CA THR A 39 -5.56 -12.16 3.49
C THR A 39 -5.42 -11.98 5.00
N PRO A 40 -6.30 -11.23 5.69
CA PRO A 40 -6.23 -11.11 7.15
C PRO A 40 -6.42 -12.46 7.84
N ASN A 41 -5.67 -12.71 8.92
CA ASN A 41 -5.81 -13.90 9.75
C ASN A 41 -5.68 -13.54 11.25
N ILE A 42 -5.74 -14.54 12.13
CA ILE A 42 -5.68 -14.34 13.58
C ILE A 42 -4.35 -13.71 14.05
N ALA A 43 -3.25 -14.00 13.36
CA ALA A 43 -1.90 -13.57 13.75
C ALA A 43 -1.43 -12.29 13.04
N GLY A 44 -2.14 -11.85 12.00
CA GLY A 44 -1.78 -10.75 11.12
C GLY A 44 -2.36 -10.97 9.73
N TYR A 45 -1.52 -11.36 8.78
CA TYR A 45 -1.91 -11.58 7.38
C TYR A 45 -1.36 -12.87 6.81
N THR A 46 -1.90 -13.36 5.69
CA THR A 46 -1.36 -14.46 4.90
C THR A 46 -0.94 -13.92 3.54
N CYS A 47 0.30 -14.20 3.15
CA CYS A 47 0.85 -13.78 1.86
C CYS A 47 0.15 -14.53 0.70
N PRO A 48 -0.34 -13.84 -0.33
CA PRO A 48 -1.06 -14.48 -1.45
C PRO A 48 -0.15 -15.31 -2.36
N LYS A 49 1.17 -15.04 -2.35
CA LYS A 49 2.15 -15.73 -3.21
C LYS A 49 2.60 -17.07 -2.66
N CYS A 50 2.89 -17.15 -1.36
CA CYS A 50 3.50 -18.33 -0.75
C CYS A 50 2.68 -18.94 0.39
N CYS A 51 1.50 -18.39 0.66
CA CYS A 51 0.55 -18.87 1.69
C CYS A 51 1.14 -18.96 3.10
N ARG A 52 2.21 -18.22 3.39
CA ARG A 52 2.79 -18.13 4.74
C ARG A 52 2.12 -17.00 5.51
N ASP A 53 1.94 -17.23 6.79
CA ASP A 53 1.45 -16.20 7.71
C ASP A 53 2.56 -15.20 8.03
N ILE A 54 2.20 -13.93 7.99
CA ILE A 54 2.97 -12.76 8.38
C ILE A 54 2.38 -12.30 9.71
N VAL A 55 3.13 -12.52 10.78
CA VAL A 55 2.70 -12.15 12.12
C VAL A 55 2.97 -10.68 12.41
N SER A 56 2.32 -10.12 13.44
CA SER A 56 2.65 -8.76 13.90
C SER A 56 4.15 -8.62 14.20
N ALA A 57 4.77 -7.56 13.67
CA ALA A 57 6.21 -7.28 13.76
C ALA A 57 7.13 -8.37 13.17
N ASP A 58 6.64 -9.16 12.21
CA ASP A 58 7.45 -10.12 11.47
C ASP A 58 8.62 -9.41 10.75
N PRO A 59 9.89 -9.71 11.09
CA PRO A 59 11.03 -9.10 10.44
C PRO A 59 11.16 -9.49 8.96
N ALA A 60 10.40 -10.47 8.48
CA ALA A 60 10.31 -10.85 7.07
C ALA A 60 9.34 -9.99 6.26
N CYS A 61 8.62 -9.05 6.88
CA CYS A 61 7.70 -8.15 6.20
C CYS A 61 7.99 -6.69 6.56
N GLU A 62 8.13 -5.86 5.53
CA GLU A 62 8.36 -4.42 5.70
C GLU A 62 7.32 -3.61 4.92
N ILE A 63 7.09 -2.36 5.36
CA ILE A 63 6.28 -1.39 4.62
C ILE A 63 7.22 -0.58 3.73
N VAL A 64 7.07 -0.72 2.41
CA VAL A 64 7.95 -0.06 1.41
C VAL A 64 7.34 1.18 0.78
N GLY A 65 6.08 1.49 1.08
CA GLY A 65 5.41 2.67 0.56
C GLY A 65 3.92 2.70 0.87
N THR A 66 3.23 3.56 0.13
CA THR A 66 1.79 3.77 0.24
C THR A 66 1.16 3.69 -1.14
N SER A 67 -0.01 3.05 -1.20
CA SER A 67 -0.88 3.03 -2.37
C SER A 67 -2.18 3.76 -2.04
N ALA A 68 -2.92 4.14 -3.07
CA ALA A 68 -4.26 4.71 -2.93
C ALA A 68 -5.23 3.98 -3.87
N ARG A 69 -6.48 3.85 -3.43
CA ARG A 69 -7.59 3.39 -4.27
C ARG A 69 -8.74 4.37 -4.18
N CYS A 70 -9.28 4.77 -5.32
CA CYS A 70 -10.49 5.59 -5.35
C CYS A 70 -11.73 4.73 -5.04
N THR A 71 -12.52 5.10 -4.04
CA THR A 71 -13.74 4.35 -3.69
C THR A 71 -14.93 4.66 -4.60
N ARG A 72 -14.79 5.59 -5.55
CA ARG A 72 -15.81 5.89 -6.58
C ARG A 72 -15.60 5.12 -7.88
N CYS A 73 -14.36 5.11 -8.39
CA CYS A 73 -14.04 4.51 -9.69
C CYS A 73 -13.09 3.31 -9.61
N TRP A 74 -12.63 2.94 -8.41
CA TRP A 74 -11.77 1.78 -8.13
C TRP A 74 -10.40 1.80 -8.78
N VAL A 75 -10.00 2.91 -9.43
CA VAL A 75 -8.64 3.07 -9.95
C VAL A 75 -7.63 3.11 -8.81
N GLU A 76 -6.59 2.31 -8.97
CA GLU A 76 -5.47 2.17 -8.04
C GLU A 76 -4.28 3.03 -8.47
N MET A 77 -3.58 3.54 -7.46
CA MET A 77 -2.51 4.51 -7.60
C MET A 77 -1.37 4.17 -6.65
N VAL A 78 -0.15 4.42 -7.09
CA VAL A 78 1.04 4.48 -6.22
C VAL A 78 1.13 5.91 -5.70
N VAL A 79 1.40 6.08 -4.41
CA VAL A 79 1.62 7.39 -3.81
C VAL A 79 3.12 7.69 -3.84
N SER A 80 3.52 8.76 -4.52
CA SER A 80 4.87 9.30 -4.42
C SER A 80 5.18 9.61 -2.95
N PRO A 81 6.32 9.18 -2.41
CA PRO A 81 6.74 9.67 -1.10
C PRO A 81 6.82 11.20 -1.15
N ALA A 82 6.38 11.86 -0.08
CA ALA A 82 6.54 13.31 0.02
C ALA A 82 8.03 13.65 -0.18
N CYS A 83 8.33 14.60 -1.06
CA CYS A 83 9.69 15.15 -1.12
C CYS A 83 10.11 15.52 0.30
N ALA A 84 11.18 14.89 0.81
CA ALA A 84 11.80 15.35 2.03
C ALA A 84 12.12 16.84 1.84
N PRO A 85 11.81 17.73 2.80
CA PRO A 85 12.29 19.10 2.70
C PRO A 85 13.80 19.03 2.53
N ALA A 86 14.32 19.63 1.45
CA ALA A 86 15.74 19.79 1.26
C ALA A 86 16.31 20.40 2.55
N GLY A 87 17.20 19.68 3.22
CA GLY A 87 17.68 20.05 4.55
C GLY A 87 18.13 21.52 4.59
N LEU A 88 17.68 22.22 5.63
CA LEU A 88 18.24 23.50 6.06
C LEU A 88 19.54 23.25 6.82
#